data_AF-A0A919NUM7-F1
#
_entry.id   AF-A0A919NUM7-F1
#
_cell.length_a   1.000
_cell.length_b   1.000
_cell.length_c   1.000
_cell.angle_alpha   90.00
_cell.angle_beta   90.00
_cell.angle_gamma   90.00
#
_symmetry.space_group_name_H-M   'P 1'
#
loop_
_entity.id
_entity.type
_entity.pdbx_description
1 polymer ?
#
loop_
_entity_poly.entity_id
_entity_poly.type
_entity_poly.pdbx_seq_one_letter_code
_entity_poly.pdbx_strand_id
1 'polypeptide(L)'
;MSPRTLRLIPIGALLLLSACGTPPKPPLKSPPLYVSPSAAPISLNPSAVGIPGVTFPTPTFAAPGPTYPTYTYPTATRTTAAPETVPATPTPSHASRCTGSPTGDQILTLVKEKSAIPTNTTLRVSDGPYCSGDWSFSQVESSGTTADQDPLQVVTTGQDAALALVAAGSEVCTNRVFTTAPPGIRVLACGS
;
A
#
# COMPACT_ATOMS: atom_id res chain seq x y z
N MET A 1 65.99 3.36 43.74
CA MET A 1 65.53 4.48 42.89
C MET A 1 64.01 4.42 42.85
N SER A 2 63.36 5.37 43.53
CA SER A 2 61.91 5.67 43.50
C SER A 2 61.57 6.40 42.18
N PRO A 3 60.30 6.69 41.81
CA PRO A 3 59.09 6.53 42.62
C PRO A 3 57.83 5.99 41.90
N ARG A 4 56.90 5.55 42.76
CA ARG A 4 55.45 5.43 42.52
C ARG A 4 54.86 6.80 42.15
N THR A 5 53.86 6.84 41.28
CA THR A 5 53.01 8.04 41.12
C THR A 5 51.54 7.64 41.05
N LEU A 6 50.90 7.70 42.21
CA LEU A 6 49.46 7.92 42.33
C LEU A 6 49.13 9.32 41.77
N ARG A 7 48.05 9.42 41.00
CA ARG A 7 47.24 10.64 40.96
C ARG A 7 45.77 10.30 41.17
N LEU A 8 45.33 10.64 42.38
CA LEU A 8 43.95 10.94 42.75
C LEU A 8 43.51 12.29 42.15
N ILE A 9 42.20 12.58 42.32
CA ILE A 9 41.52 13.89 42.38
C ILE A 9 40.71 14.23 41.10
N PRO A 10 39.47 14.80 41.17
CA PRO A 10 38.46 14.84 42.24
C PRO A 10 37.02 14.46 41.80
N ILE A 11 36.19 14.21 42.81
CA ILE A 11 34.72 14.35 42.80
C ILE A 11 34.37 15.86 42.81
N GLY A 12 33.46 16.28 41.93
CA GLY A 12 32.80 17.59 41.97
C GLY A 12 31.68 17.61 40.93
N ALA A 13 30.44 17.32 41.30
CA ALA A 13 29.46 18.23 41.91
C ALA A 13 28.39 18.62 40.87
N LEU A 14 27.20 18.03 41.08
CA LEU A 14 25.89 18.64 40.96
C LEU A 14 25.69 19.71 39.86
N LEU A 15 24.83 19.39 38.88
CA LEU A 15 23.82 20.34 38.41
C LEU A 15 22.52 19.59 38.07
N LEU A 16 21.51 19.88 38.87
CA LEU A 16 20.11 19.57 38.64
C LEU A 16 19.62 20.24 37.36
N LEU A 17 19.01 19.50 36.44
CA LEU A 17 17.90 20.02 35.63
C LEU A 17 16.81 18.96 35.49
N SER A 18 15.89 19.01 36.45
CA SER A 18 14.48 18.73 36.25
C SER A 18 13.96 19.41 34.98
N ALA A 19 13.58 18.62 33.98
CA ALA A 19 12.66 19.04 32.92
C ALA A 19 11.74 17.87 32.57
N CYS A 20 10.75 17.66 33.45
CA CYS A 20 9.48 17.12 33.04
C CYS A 20 8.77 18.21 32.24
N GLY A 21 8.53 17.98 30.94
CA GLY A 21 7.85 18.89 30.02
C GLY A 21 8.18 18.44 28.60
N THR A 22 7.25 18.08 27.73
CA THR A 22 5.80 18.20 27.66
C THR A 22 5.35 17.04 26.74
N PRO A 23 4.22 16.36 26.97
CA PRO A 23 3.74 15.33 26.02
C PRO A 23 3.65 15.91 24.60
N PRO A 24 4.07 15.18 23.56
CA PRO A 24 3.92 15.64 22.19
C PRO A 24 2.44 15.92 21.93
N LYS A 25 2.17 17.12 21.42
CA LYS A 25 0.86 17.56 20.96
C LYS A 25 0.25 16.47 20.06
N PRO A 26 -1.02 16.05 20.27
CA PRO A 26 -1.65 15.12 19.34
C PRO A 26 -1.61 15.72 17.93
N PRO A 27 -1.37 14.91 16.88
CA PRO A 27 -1.44 15.36 15.51
C PRO A 27 -2.79 16.03 15.26
N LEU A 28 -2.76 17.06 14.42
CA LEU A 28 -3.93 17.83 14.03
C LEU A 28 -5.07 16.89 13.62
N LYS A 29 -6.27 17.23 14.07
CA LYS A 29 -7.55 16.68 13.61
C LYS A 29 -7.48 16.42 12.10
N SER A 30 -7.94 15.24 11.71
CA SER A 30 -8.17 14.86 10.32
C SER A 30 -8.79 16.02 9.54
N PRO A 31 -8.37 16.26 8.29
CA PRO A 31 -9.08 17.19 7.42
C PRO A 31 -10.56 16.80 7.37
N PRO A 32 -11.50 17.78 7.33
CA PRO A 32 -12.91 17.47 7.22
C PRO A 32 -13.12 16.54 6.04
N LEU A 33 -13.96 15.52 6.23
CA LEU A 33 -14.51 14.74 5.13
C LEU A 33 -15.03 15.74 4.10
N TYR A 34 -14.30 15.88 2.99
CA TYR A 34 -14.84 16.50 1.80
C TYR A 34 -15.88 15.50 1.29
N VAL A 35 -17.10 15.65 1.81
CA VAL A 35 -18.28 15.12 1.18
C VAL A 35 -18.37 15.86 -0.16
N SER A 36 -18.00 15.17 -1.23
CA SER A 36 -18.28 15.65 -2.58
C SER A 36 -19.78 15.94 -2.69
N PRO A 37 -20.22 17.16 -3.05
CA PRO A 37 -21.64 17.43 -3.23
C PRO A 37 -22.03 16.90 -4.61
N SER A 38 -22.57 15.70 -4.65
CA SER A 38 -23.35 15.20 -5.80
C SER A 38 -24.38 14.17 -5.34
N ALA A 39 -25.40 14.66 -4.63
CA ALA A 39 -26.80 14.24 -4.75
C ALA A 39 -27.58 14.94 -3.63
N ALA A 40 -28.52 15.82 -3.99
CA ALA A 40 -29.41 16.46 -3.05
C ALA A 40 -30.25 15.42 -2.29
N PRO A 41 -30.43 15.53 -0.96
CA PRO A 41 -31.46 14.77 -0.27
C PRO A 41 -32.82 15.39 -0.60
N ILE A 42 -33.66 14.67 -1.34
CA ILE A 42 -35.07 15.03 -1.47
C ILE A 42 -35.74 14.67 -0.14
N SER A 43 -35.88 15.67 0.73
CA SER A 43 -36.68 15.57 1.95
C SER A 43 -38.13 15.90 1.60
N LEU A 44 -39.01 14.90 1.60
CA LEU A 44 -40.45 15.10 1.66
C LEU A 44 -40.89 14.80 3.08
N ASN A 45 -40.85 15.83 3.93
CA ASN A 45 -41.49 15.78 5.24
C ASN A 45 -43.01 15.95 5.05
N PRO A 46 -43.85 15.00 5.50
CA PRO A 46 -45.29 15.14 5.46
C PRO A 46 -45.73 16.09 6.57
N SER A 47 -46.65 17.00 6.23
CA SER A 47 -47.37 17.91 7.15
C SER A 47 -46.70 19.25 7.45
N ALA A 48 -47.09 20.27 6.68
CA ALA A 48 -47.15 21.64 7.19
C ALA A 48 -48.10 22.51 6.33
N VAL A 49 -49.27 22.79 6.93
CA VAL A 49 -50.00 24.08 6.87
C VAL A 49 -50.90 24.41 5.65
N GLY A 50 -52.17 24.01 5.80
CA GLY A 50 -53.43 24.78 5.68
C GLY A 50 -53.58 25.97 4.70
N ILE A 51 -54.54 25.84 3.79
CA ILE A 51 -55.29 26.94 3.14
C ILE A 51 -56.77 26.52 3.08
N PRO A 52 -57.75 27.35 3.49
CA PRO A 52 -59.14 26.94 3.61
C PRO A 52 -59.92 27.09 2.30
N GLY A 53 -60.86 26.19 2.08
CA GLY A 53 -62.06 26.43 1.28
C GLY A 53 -61.88 26.31 -0.23
N VAL A 54 -62.08 25.10 -0.75
CA VAL A 54 -62.64 24.88 -2.09
C VAL A 54 -63.27 23.48 -2.14
N THR A 55 -64.60 23.44 -2.07
CA THR A 55 -65.38 22.24 -2.35
C THR A 55 -65.58 22.18 -3.86
N PHE A 56 -64.97 21.19 -4.53
CA PHE A 56 -65.22 20.92 -5.95
C PHE A 56 -66.02 19.61 -6.10
N PRO A 57 -66.95 19.54 -7.07
CA PRO A 57 -67.84 18.39 -7.23
C PRO A 57 -67.04 17.13 -7.59
N THR A 58 -67.40 16.00 -7.00
CA THR A 58 -66.87 14.67 -7.32
C THR A 58 -67.35 14.23 -8.70
N PRO A 59 -66.48 14.06 -9.71
CA PRO A 59 -66.86 13.38 -10.93
C PRO A 59 -66.76 11.87 -10.71
N THR A 60 -67.89 11.17 -10.77
CA THR A 60 -67.90 9.70 -10.84
C THR A 60 -67.51 9.28 -12.26
N PHE A 61 -66.23 9.00 -12.47
CA PHE A 61 -65.77 8.29 -13.66
C PHE A 61 -65.74 6.79 -13.36
N ALA A 62 -66.57 6.02 -14.06
CA ALA A 62 -66.39 4.58 -14.16
C ALA A 62 -65.10 4.32 -14.97
N ALA A 63 -64.04 3.91 -14.29
CA ALA A 63 -62.80 3.53 -14.95
C ALA A 63 -63.03 2.21 -15.72
N PRO A 64 -62.76 2.14 -17.04
CA PRO A 64 -62.60 0.86 -17.70
C PRO A 64 -61.43 0.13 -17.03
N GLY A 65 -61.66 -1.13 -16.65
CA GLY A 65 -60.64 -1.95 -15.99
C GLY A 65 -59.37 -2.03 -16.84
N PRO A 66 -58.19 -2.09 -16.21
CA PRO A 66 -56.93 -2.16 -16.94
C PRO A 66 -56.85 -3.49 -17.70
N THR A 67 -56.88 -3.44 -19.03
CA THR A 67 -56.42 -4.53 -19.88
C THR A 67 -54.90 -4.50 -19.91
N TYR A 68 -54.26 -5.37 -19.16
CA TYR A 68 -52.81 -5.56 -19.22
C TYR A 68 -52.45 -6.44 -20.42
N PRO A 69 -51.43 -6.08 -21.23
CA PRO A 69 -50.88 -7.00 -22.20
C PRO A 69 -50.21 -8.16 -21.45
N THR A 70 -50.64 -9.39 -21.73
CA THR A 70 -49.95 -10.58 -21.24
C THR A 70 -48.69 -10.78 -22.08
N TYR A 71 -47.54 -10.49 -21.50
CA TYR A 71 -46.25 -10.78 -22.12
C TYR A 71 -45.88 -12.24 -21.80
N THR A 72 -45.88 -13.11 -22.81
CA THR A 72 -45.30 -14.45 -22.68
C THR A 72 -43.78 -14.31 -22.71
N TYR A 73 -43.15 -14.38 -21.54
CA TYR A 73 -41.70 -14.53 -21.47
C TYR A 73 -41.30 -15.92 -21.99
N PRO A 74 -40.29 -16.03 -22.88
CA PRO A 74 -39.74 -17.33 -23.21
C PRO A 74 -39.19 -17.97 -21.92
N THR A 75 -39.65 -19.18 -21.63
CA THR A 75 -39.10 -19.97 -20.53
C THR A 75 -37.70 -20.40 -20.95
N ALA A 76 -36.67 -19.72 -20.42
CA ALA A 76 -35.30 -20.15 -20.60
C ALA A 76 -35.13 -21.51 -19.92
N THR A 77 -34.91 -22.56 -20.71
CA THR A 77 -34.51 -23.86 -20.20
C THR A 77 -33.16 -23.67 -19.52
N ARG A 78 -33.09 -23.83 -18.19
CA ARG A 78 -31.81 -23.86 -17.49
C ARG A 78 -31.08 -25.15 -17.88
N THR A 79 -30.21 -25.04 -18.88
CA THR A 79 -29.17 -26.05 -19.08
C THR A 79 -28.19 -25.89 -17.93
N THR A 80 -28.19 -26.85 -16.99
CA THR A 80 -27.11 -26.98 -16.02
C THR A 80 -25.85 -27.34 -16.81
N ALA A 81 -24.98 -26.35 -17.05
CA ALA A 81 -23.64 -26.63 -17.54
C ALA A 81 -22.93 -27.53 -16.52
N ALA A 82 -22.25 -28.57 -17.00
CA ALA A 82 -21.36 -29.36 -16.16
C ALA A 82 -20.36 -28.41 -15.45
N PRO A 83 -19.95 -28.70 -14.20
CA PRO A 83 -18.96 -27.87 -13.52
C PRO A 83 -17.71 -27.77 -14.39
N GLU A 84 -17.43 -26.57 -14.87
CA GLU A 84 -16.20 -26.29 -15.60
C GLU A 84 -15.06 -26.52 -14.61
N THR A 85 -14.19 -27.49 -14.92
CA THR A 85 -12.99 -27.72 -14.12
C THR A 85 -12.05 -26.56 -14.40
N VAL A 86 -12.11 -25.51 -13.58
CA VAL A 86 -11.13 -24.43 -13.61
C VAL A 86 -9.77 -25.07 -13.33
N PRO A 87 -8.80 -24.99 -14.25
CA PRO A 87 -7.44 -25.44 -13.97
C PRO A 87 -6.97 -24.73 -12.70
N ALA A 88 -6.43 -25.49 -11.75
CA ALA A 88 -5.89 -24.89 -10.53
C ALA A 88 -4.90 -23.79 -10.92
N THR A 89 -5.17 -22.55 -10.48
CA THR A 89 -4.19 -21.47 -10.62
C THR A 89 -2.93 -21.94 -9.91
N PRO A 90 -1.79 -22.07 -10.61
CA PRO A 90 -0.56 -22.51 -9.96
C PRO A 90 -0.25 -21.53 -8.83
N THR A 91 0.05 -22.08 -7.64
CA THR A 91 0.57 -21.27 -6.53
C THR A 91 1.76 -20.47 -7.07
N PRO A 92 1.79 -19.14 -6.88
CA PRO A 92 2.86 -18.33 -7.43
C PRO A 92 4.19 -18.80 -6.86
N SER A 93 5.05 -19.32 -7.73
CA SER A 93 6.41 -19.72 -7.34
C SER A 93 7.21 -18.48 -6.98
N HIS A 94 7.98 -18.55 -5.89
CA HIS A 94 8.95 -17.53 -5.55
C HIS A 94 9.96 -17.35 -6.70
N ALA A 95 10.45 -16.12 -6.89
CA ALA A 95 11.54 -15.86 -7.81
C ALA A 95 12.81 -16.60 -7.36
N SER A 96 13.51 -17.24 -8.29
CA SER A 96 14.77 -17.93 -8.00
C SER A 96 15.92 -16.93 -7.90
N ARG A 97 17.03 -17.31 -7.25
CA ARG A 97 18.26 -16.52 -7.31
C ARG A 97 18.68 -16.29 -8.77
N CYS A 98 19.13 -15.08 -9.07
CA CYS A 98 19.67 -14.74 -10.38
C CYS A 98 20.96 -15.54 -10.64
N THR A 99 21.13 -16.07 -11.85
CA THR A 99 22.35 -16.80 -12.28
C THR A 99 23.35 -15.91 -13.02
N GLY A 100 22.97 -14.67 -13.32
CA GLY A 100 23.77 -13.67 -14.03
C GLY A 100 23.43 -12.27 -13.55
N SER A 101 22.95 -11.42 -14.45
CA SER A 101 22.57 -10.04 -14.13
C SER A 101 21.10 -9.93 -13.67
N PRO A 102 20.78 -8.97 -12.78
CA PRO A 102 21.71 -8.03 -12.14
C PRO A 102 22.51 -8.66 -10.99
N THR A 103 23.74 -8.17 -10.82
CA THR A 103 24.61 -8.48 -9.68
C THR A 103 24.31 -7.57 -8.48
N GLY A 104 24.70 -8.00 -7.28
CA GLY A 104 24.52 -7.19 -6.07
C GLY A 104 25.19 -5.81 -6.18
N ASP A 105 26.40 -5.74 -6.74
CA ASP A 105 27.12 -4.47 -6.92
C ASP A 105 26.43 -3.51 -7.88
N GLN A 106 25.84 -4.02 -8.97
CA GLN A 106 25.02 -3.21 -9.88
C GLN A 106 23.81 -2.61 -9.17
N ILE A 107 23.13 -3.40 -8.32
CA ILE A 107 21.99 -2.94 -7.52
C ILE A 107 22.44 -1.88 -6.51
N LEU A 108 23.53 -2.12 -5.78
CA LEU A 108 24.06 -1.17 -4.79
C LEU A 108 24.44 0.16 -5.44
N THR A 109 25.05 0.12 -6.62
CA THR A 109 25.41 1.31 -7.40
C THR A 109 24.17 2.09 -7.78
N LEU A 110 23.19 1.42 -8.40
CA LEU A 110 21.93 2.02 -8.82
C LEU A 110 21.15 2.63 -7.63
N VAL A 111 21.12 1.94 -6.49
CA VAL A 111 20.42 2.39 -5.28
C VAL A 111 21.08 3.64 -4.70
N LYS A 112 22.41 3.70 -4.63
CA LYS A 112 23.14 4.89 -4.15
C LYS A 112 22.90 6.10 -5.05
N GLU A 113 22.83 5.90 -6.36
CA GLU A 113 22.60 6.97 -7.31
C GLU A 113 21.15 7.49 -7.28
N LYS A 114 20.17 6.60 -7.11
CA LYS A 114 18.76 6.93 -7.34
C LYS A 114 17.92 7.11 -6.09
N SER A 115 18.33 6.56 -4.95
CA SER A 115 17.48 6.48 -3.73
C SER A 115 17.78 7.57 -2.69
N ALA A 116 18.53 8.62 -3.06
CA ALA A 116 18.95 9.71 -2.17
C ALA A 116 19.65 9.24 -0.88
N ILE A 117 20.32 8.09 -0.92
CA ILE A 117 21.07 7.56 0.22
C ILE A 117 22.39 8.33 0.34
N PRO A 118 22.80 8.76 1.54
CA PRO A 118 24.07 9.44 1.75
C PRO A 118 25.26 8.62 1.23
N THR A 119 26.21 9.27 0.56
CA THR A 119 27.37 8.60 -0.05
C THR A 119 28.29 7.93 0.98
N ASN A 120 28.24 8.36 2.25
CA ASN A 120 29.01 7.75 3.33
C ASN A 120 28.37 6.48 3.92
N THR A 121 27.15 6.12 3.50
CA THR A 121 26.47 4.90 3.94
C THR A 121 27.03 3.70 3.19
N THR A 122 27.63 2.78 3.92
CA THR A 122 28.15 1.52 3.35
C THR A 122 27.01 0.51 3.26
N LEU A 123 26.44 0.34 2.08
CA LEU A 123 25.38 -0.65 1.84
C LEU A 123 25.96 -2.02 1.45
N ARG A 124 25.31 -3.10 1.87
CA ARG A 124 25.57 -4.48 1.41
C ARG A 124 24.26 -5.18 1.06
N VAL A 125 24.28 -6.08 0.09
CA VAL A 125 23.12 -6.95 -0.19
C VAL A 125 23.07 -8.03 0.89
N SER A 126 21.98 -8.08 1.65
CA SER A 126 21.73 -9.11 2.66
C SER A 126 21.12 -10.37 2.05
N ASP A 127 20.21 -10.18 1.09
CA ASP A 127 19.47 -11.27 0.46
C ASP A 127 19.11 -10.94 -1.00
N GLY A 128 19.08 -11.97 -1.84
CA GLY A 128 18.97 -11.81 -3.31
C GLY A 128 20.31 -11.53 -4.01
N PRO A 129 20.29 -11.20 -5.32
CA PRO A 129 19.12 -10.87 -6.13
C PRO A 129 18.31 -12.09 -6.57
N TYR A 130 16.98 -11.94 -6.54
CA TYR A 130 16.02 -12.91 -7.05
C TYR A 130 15.44 -12.41 -8.36
N CYS A 131 15.44 -13.25 -9.40
CA CYS A 131 15.04 -12.88 -10.75
C CYS A 131 13.75 -13.60 -11.16
N SER A 132 12.90 -12.87 -11.87
CA SER A 132 11.77 -13.43 -12.60
C SER A 132 11.58 -12.60 -13.88
N GLY A 133 11.85 -13.20 -15.04
CA GLY A 133 11.93 -12.45 -16.29
C GLY A 133 12.95 -11.30 -16.21
N ASP A 134 12.54 -10.12 -16.67
CA ASP A 134 13.36 -8.89 -16.62
C ASP A 134 13.22 -8.11 -15.31
N TRP A 135 12.76 -8.73 -14.23
CA TRP A 135 12.59 -8.10 -12.93
C TRP A 135 13.48 -8.75 -11.89
N SER A 136 13.97 -7.96 -10.94
CA SER A 136 14.66 -8.50 -9.79
C SER A 136 14.27 -7.83 -8.47
N PHE A 137 14.39 -8.61 -7.39
CA PHE A 137 14.17 -8.18 -6.00
C PHE A 137 15.45 -8.45 -5.19
N SER A 138 15.81 -7.54 -4.29
CA SER A 138 16.92 -7.71 -3.34
C SER A 138 16.65 -7.00 -2.03
N GLN A 139 17.26 -7.49 -0.97
CA GLN A 139 17.31 -6.81 0.32
C GLN A 139 18.72 -6.26 0.54
N VAL A 140 18.78 -5.01 0.97
CA VAL A 140 20.01 -4.25 1.16
C VAL A 140 20.01 -3.71 2.57
N GLU A 141 21.15 -3.78 3.24
CA GLU A 141 21.31 -3.34 4.61
C GLU A 141 22.53 -2.43 4.75
N SER A 142 22.47 -1.52 5.72
CA SER A 142 23.61 -0.66 6.06
C SER A 142 24.62 -1.44 6.90
N SER A 143 25.89 -1.30 6.55
CA SER A 143 27.02 -1.87 7.26
C SER A 143 27.39 -0.97 8.43
N GLY A 144 27.37 -1.51 9.64
CA GLY A 144 27.71 -0.78 10.86
C GLY A 144 26.52 -0.33 11.72
N THR A 145 25.29 -0.64 11.33
CA THR A 145 24.10 -0.39 12.16
C THR A 145 23.69 -1.67 12.88
N THR A 146 23.24 -1.57 14.14
CA THR A 146 22.70 -2.71 14.91
C THR A 146 21.50 -3.33 14.18
N ALA A 147 21.31 -4.65 14.34
CA ALA A 147 20.35 -5.49 13.62
C ALA A 147 18.85 -5.12 13.78
N ASP A 148 18.55 -3.97 14.38
CA ASP A 148 17.20 -3.47 14.64
C ASP A 148 16.69 -2.51 13.54
N GLN A 149 17.35 -2.46 12.38
CA GLN A 149 16.89 -1.69 11.24
C GLN A 149 16.30 -2.61 10.18
N ASP A 150 15.11 -2.27 9.72
CA ASP A 150 14.43 -3.00 8.66
C ASP A 150 15.27 -2.94 7.36
N PRO A 151 15.52 -4.08 6.69
CA PRO A 151 16.31 -4.08 5.45
C PRO A 151 15.61 -3.25 4.38
N LEU A 152 16.41 -2.47 3.63
CA LEU A 152 15.95 -1.76 2.46
C LEU A 152 15.63 -2.77 1.36
N GLN A 153 14.37 -2.91 1.01
CA GLN A 153 13.96 -3.71 -0.13
C GLN A 153 14.16 -2.92 -1.41
N VAL A 154 14.54 -3.60 -2.49
CA VAL A 154 14.87 -2.98 -3.78
C VAL A 154 14.26 -3.81 -4.89
N VAL A 155 13.47 -3.16 -5.75
CA VAL A 155 12.91 -3.75 -6.96
C VAL A 155 13.49 -3.03 -8.17
N THR A 156 14.07 -3.80 -9.08
CA THR A 156 14.63 -3.29 -10.34
C THR A 156 14.05 -4.04 -11.54
N THR A 157 14.21 -3.45 -12.72
CA THR A 157 13.85 -4.09 -14.00
C THR A 157 14.93 -3.84 -15.05
N GLY A 158 14.95 -4.66 -16.09
CA GLY A 158 16.02 -4.69 -17.09
C GLY A 158 17.25 -5.45 -16.59
N GLN A 159 18.29 -5.45 -17.41
CA GLN A 159 19.55 -6.13 -17.15
C GLN A 159 20.71 -5.22 -17.58
N ASP A 160 21.86 -5.42 -16.96
CA ASP A 160 23.12 -4.73 -17.29
C ASP A 160 22.95 -3.19 -17.39
N ALA A 161 23.27 -2.61 -18.54
CA ALA A 161 23.19 -1.16 -18.77
C ALA A 161 21.75 -0.61 -18.85
N ALA A 162 20.75 -1.47 -19.02
CA ALA A 162 19.34 -1.11 -19.01
C ALA A 162 18.68 -1.26 -17.63
N LEU A 163 19.47 -1.56 -16.59
CA LEU A 163 18.95 -1.76 -15.24
C LEU A 163 18.35 -0.45 -14.70
N ALA A 164 17.07 -0.52 -14.31
CA ALA A 164 16.31 0.63 -13.85
C ALA A 164 15.71 0.35 -12.48
N LEU A 165 15.77 1.35 -11.60
CA LEU A 165 15.16 1.27 -10.28
C LEU A 165 13.64 1.48 -10.41
N VAL A 166 12.87 0.52 -9.90
CA VAL A 166 11.40 0.62 -9.87
C VAL A 166 10.94 1.15 -8.51
N ALA A 167 11.46 0.59 -7.42
CA ALA A 167 11.18 1.00 -6.05
C ALA A 167 12.35 0.63 -5.13
N ALA A 168 12.60 1.46 -4.11
CA ALA A 168 13.52 1.16 -3.02
C ALA A 168 12.94 1.73 -1.72
N GLY A 169 12.91 0.93 -0.66
CA GLY A 169 12.31 1.31 0.63
C GLY A 169 12.08 0.10 1.52
N SER A 170 11.59 0.32 2.74
CA SER A 170 11.02 -0.75 3.57
C SER A 170 9.76 -1.34 2.95
N GLU A 171 9.07 -0.56 2.11
CA GLU A 171 7.85 -0.96 1.40
C GLU A 171 8.04 -0.72 -0.10
N VAL A 172 8.10 -1.80 -0.87
CA VAL A 172 8.31 -1.74 -2.33
C VAL A 172 7.11 -2.24 -3.14
N CYS A 173 6.04 -2.69 -2.46
CA CYS A 173 4.78 -3.02 -3.10
C CYS A 173 4.02 -1.78 -3.57
N THR A 174 4.55 -1.14 -4.62
CA THR A 174 3.86 -0.04 -5.31
C THR A 174 2.82 -0.59 -6.29
N ASN A 175 1.86 0.25 -6.71
CA ASN A 175 0.88 -0.15 -7.72
C ASN A 175 1.54 -0.67 -9.01
N ARG A 176 2.69 -0.10 -9.41
CA ARG A 176 3.45 -0.58 -10.56
C ARG A 176 3.95 -2.01 -10.32
N VAL A 177 4.60 -2.27 -9.18
CA VAL A 177 5.08 -3.62 -8.84
C VAL A 177 3.92 -4.61 -8.77
N PHE A 178 2.82 -4.25 -8.12
CA PHE A 178 1.65 -5.11 -8.00
C PHE A 178 1.01 -5.46 -9.36
N THR A 179 0.92 -4.50 -10.28
CA THR A 179 0.20 -4.69 -11.56
C THR A 179 1.08 -5.23 -12.68
N THR A 180 2.38 -4.96 -12.69
CA THR A 180 3.26 -5.29 -13.82
C THR A 180 4.40 -6.24 -13.50
N ALA A 181 4.74 -6.46 -12.22
CA ALA A 181 5.79 -7.41 -11.89
C ALA A 181 5.31 -8.87 -12.08
N PRO A 182 6.21 -9.78 -12.48
CA PRO A 182 5.92 -11.20 -12.53
C PRO A 182 5.52 -11.77 -11.16
N PRO A 183 4.74 -12.88 -11.13
CA PRO A 183 4.24 -13.45 -9.88
C PRO A 183 5.31 -13.66 -8.80
N GLY A 184 6.49 -14.17 -9.18
CA GLY A 184 7.57 -14.43 -8.22
C GLY A 184 8.14 -13.18 -7.55
N ILE A 185 8.10 -12.03 -8.23
CA ILE A 185 8.52 -10.74 -7.66
C ILE A 185 7.41 -10.16 -6.79
N ARG A 186 6.14 -10.30 -7.18
CA ARG A 186 5.01 -9.85 -6.36
C ARG A 186 4.96 -10.60 -5.02
N VAL A 187 5.22 -11.90 -5.02
CA VAL A 187 5.30 -12.66 -3.76
C VAL A 187 6.40 -12.11 -2.84
N LEU A 188 7.58 -11.77 -3.37
CA LEU A 188 8.68 -11.23 -2.57
C LEU A 188 8.44 -9.79 -2.11
N ALA A 189 7.88 -8.94 -2.97
CA ALA A 189 7.74 -7.51 -2.74
C ALA A 189 6.42 -7.11 -2.06
N CYS A 190 5.34 -7.90 -2.24
CA CYS A 190 3.98 -7.62 -1.78
C CYS A 190 3.42 -8.69 -0.82
N GLY A 191 4.00 -9.90 -0.78
CA GLY A 191 3.56 -10.98 0.09
C GLY A 191 2.36 -11.81 -0.40
N SER A 192 1.81 -11.53 -1.61
CA SER A 192 0.71 -12.31 -2.21
C SER A 192 0.56 -12.07 -3.72
#